data_AF-X1JE90-F1
#
_entry.id   AF-X1JE90-F1
#
_cell.length_a   1.000
_cell.length_b   1.000
_cell.length_c   1.000
_cell.angle_alpha   90.00
_cell.angle_beta   90.00
_cell.angle_gamma   90.00
#
_symmetry.space_group_name_H-M   'P 1'
#
loop_
_entity.id
_entity.type
_entity.pdbx_description
1 polymer ?
#
loop_
_entity_poly.entity_id
_entity_poly.type
_entity_poly.pdbx_seq_one_letter_code
_entity_poly.pdbx_strand_id
1 'polypeptide(L)'
;MKQIQSLQMRQELTQILRMEQASLLEMPEEEFQRLIAEVERSPLFQKLYQKEKLIRRQRFPRTDISSSFYQLKDEVVADKGSLDVESLLLNKERIIGQIQRLGLEKFKRYFLFPEL
;
A
#
# COMPACT_ATOMS: atom_id res chain seq x y z
N MET A 1 22.59 27.27 -30.60
CA MET A 1 22.09 28.05 -29.44
C MET A 1 20.67 27.65 -28.99
N LYS A 2 19.66 27.61 -29.87
CA LYS A 2 18.27 27.22 -29.51
C LYS A 2 18.14 25.85 -28.81
N GLN A 3 18.95 24.86 -29.19
CA GLN A 3 18.88 23.50 -28.66
C GLN A 3 19.43 23.39 -27.22
N ILE A 4 20.46 24.15 -26.88
CA ILE A 4 21.06 24.18 -25.54
C ILE A 4 20.11 24.84 -24.53
N GLN A 5 19.45 25.94 -24.94
CA GLN A 5 18.42 26.60 -24.14
C GLN A 5 17.21 25.69 -23.88
N SER A 6 16.84 24.85 -24.85
CA SER A 6 15.75 23.88 -24.66
C SER A 6 16.09 22.76 -23.66
N LEU A 7 17.37 22.40 -23.53
CA LEU A 7 17.84 21.38 -22.59
C LEU A 7 17.91 21.93 -21.17
N GLN A 8 18.42 23.15 -21.01
CA GLN A 8 18.48 23.84 -19.71
C GLN A 8 17.08 24.07 -19.14
N MET A 9 16.14 24.58 -19.95
CA MET A 9 14.74 24.73 -19.51
C MET A 9 14.10 23.40 -19.08
N ARG A 10 14.36 22.29 -19.77
CA ARG A 10 13.84 20.97 -19.37
C ARG A 10 14.40 20.52 -18.02
N GLN A 11 15.67 20.81 -17.74
CA GLN A 11 16.30 20.48 -16.47
C GLN A 11 15.70 21.29 -15.32
N GLU A 12 15.54 22.60 -15.50
CA GLU A 12 14.91 23.48 -14.52
C GLU A 12 13.47 23.06 -14.23
N LEU A 13 12.67 22.81 -15.27
CA LEU A 13 11.29 22.32 -15.12
C LEU A 13 11.24 20.99 -14.36
N THR A 14 12.17 20.09 -14.63
CA THR A 14 12.24 18.80 -13.92
C THR A 14 12.55 19.00 -12.43
N GLN A 15 13.42 19.95 -12.10
CA GLN A 15 13.74 20.24 -10.69
C GLN A 15 12.55 20.86 -9.96
N ILE A 16 11.87 21.82 -10.58
CA ILE A 16 10.66 22.44 -10.02
C ILE A 16 9.60 21.38 -9.76
N LEU A 17 9.33 20.51 -10.75
CA LEU A 17 8.35 19.43 -10.59
C LEU A 17 8.69 18.47 -9.43
N ARG A 18 9.98 18.19 -9.21
CA ARG A 18 10.41 17.36 -8.07
C ARG A 18 10.21 18.07 -6.72
N MET A 19 10.46 19.37 -6.66
CA MET A 19 10.21 20.15 -5.45
C MET A 19 8.72 20.19 -5.10
N GLU A 20 7.86 20.45 -6.10
CA GLU A 20 6.40 20.41 -5.92
C GLU A 20 5.92 19.02 -5.49
N GLN A 21 6.50 17.94 -6.04
CA GLN A 21 6.19 16.57 -5.61
C GLN A 21 6.58 16.32 -4.15
N ALA A 22 7.74 16.81 -3.70
CA ALA A 22 8.15 16.68 -2.31
C ALA A 22 7.18 17.40 -1.37
N SER A 23 6.78 18.63 -1.74
CA SER A 23 5.77 19.42 -1.02
C SER A 23 4.44 18.66 -0.87
N LEU A 24 3.98 18.00 -1.95
CA LEU A 24 2.76 17.19 -1.90
C LEU A 24 2.89 15.95 -1.00
N LEU A 25 4.09 15.37 -0.87
CA LEU A 25 4.32 14.21 0.00
C LEU A 25 4.43 14.58 1.48
N GLU A 26 4.87 15.80 1.78
CA GLU A 26 4.94 16.33 3.15
C GLU A 26 3.58 16.81 3.67
N MET A 27 2.61 17.00 2.77
CA MET A 27 1.27 17.48 3.09
C MET A 27 0.49 16.46 3.94
N PRO A 28 -0.26 16.90 4.96
CA PRO A 28 -1.18 16.04 5.70
C PRO A 28 -2.26 15.44 4.77
N GLU A 29 -2.64 14.18 5.05
CA GLU A 29 -3.63 13.45 4.23
C GLU A 29 -4.95 14.22 4.05
N GLU A 30 -5.45 14.89 5.10
CA GLU A 30 -6.69 15.68 5.01
C GLU A 30 -6.57 16.86 4.03
N GLU A 31 -5.44 17.55 4.05
CA GLU A 31 -5.17 18.68 3.15
C GLU A 31 -5.00 18.19 1.72
N PHE A 32 -4.30 17.07 1.55
CA PHE A 32 -4.11 16.44 0.25
C PHE A 32 -5.44 16.02 -0.38
N GLN A 33 -6.35 15.43 0.41
CA GLN A 33 -7.69 15.07 -0.06
C GLN A 33 -8.52 16.29 -0.47
N ARG A 34 -8.43 17.39 0.28
CA ARG A 34 -9.12 18.65 -0.08
C ARG A 34 -8.58 19.22 -1.39
N LEU A 35 -7.27 19.24 -1.57
CA LEU A 35 -6.62 19.69 -2.79
C LEU A 35 -7.07 18.87 -4.01
N ILE A 36 -7.09 17.53 -3.90
CA ILE A 36 -7.58 16.66 -4.97
C ILE A 36 -9.02 17.01 -5.31
N ALA A 37 -9.91 17.12 -4.32
CA ALA A 37 -11.31 17.42 -4.55
C ALA A 37 -11.52 18.78 -5.22
N GLU A 38 -10.71 19.78 -4.90
CA GLU A 38 -10.73 21.09 -5.56
C GLU A 38 -10.31 20.99 -7.03
N VAL A 39 -9.19 20.31 -7.29
CA VAL A 39 -8.66 20.14 -8.66
C VAL A 39 -9.65 19.37 -9.54
N GLU A 40 -10.24 18.29 -9.03
CA GLU A 40 -11.19 17.46 -9.78
C GLU A 40 -12.50 18.19 -10.10
N ARG A 41 -12.89 19.18 -9.28
CA ARG A 41 -14.05 20.04 -9.54
C ARG A 41 -13.79 21.11 -10.59
N SER A 42 -12.53 21.40 -10.92
CA SER A 42 -12.19 22.41 -11.92
C SER A 42 -12.74 22.03 -13.31
N PRO A 43 -13.39 22.98 -14.03
CA PRO A 43 -13.86 22.74 -15.40
C PRO A 43 -12.74 22.31 -16.36
N LEU A 44 -11.52 22.83 -16.14
CA LEU A 44 -10.36 22.47 -16.95
C LEU A 44 -10.01 20.99 -16.75
N PHE A 45 -9.95 20.53 -15.51
CA PHE A 45 -9.64 19.14 -15.19
C PHE A 45 -10.68 18.20 -15.79
N GLN A 46 -11.97 18.50 -15.61
CA GLN A 46 -13.06 17.69 -16.15
C GLN A 46 -13.00 17.61 -17.68
N LYS A 47 -12.71 18.72 -18.36
CA LYS A 47 -12.54 18.74 -19.81
C LYS A 47 -11.36 17.87 -20.26
N LEU A 48 -10.20 18.01 -19.62
CA LEU A 48 -8.99 17.26 -19.96
C LEU A 48 -9.13 15.76 -19.66
N TYR A 49 -9.81 15.39 -18.57
CA TYR A 49 -9.98 14.01 -18.14
C TYR A 49 -11.09 13.29 -18.91
N GLN A 50 -12.28 13.89 -19.02
CA GLN A 50 -13.47 13.21 -19.57
C GLN A 50 -13.59 13.39 -21.08
N LYS A 51 -13.44 14.63 -21.57
CA LYS A 51 -13.71 14.97 -22.97
C LYS A 51 -12.51 14.67 -23.86
N GLU A 52 -11.34 15.18 -23.47
CA GLU A 52 -10.11 15.09 -24.28
C GLU A 52 -9.27 13.86 -23.94
N LYS A 53 -9.48 13.25 -22.76
CA LYS A 53 -8.74 12.08 -22.26
C LYS A 53 -7.22 12.25 -22.31
N LEU A 54 -6.74 13.49 -22.18
CA LEU A 54 -5.31 13.82 -22.22
C LEU A 54 -4.63 13.50 -20.89
N ILE A 55 -5.36 13.62 -19.79
CA ILE A 55 -4.89 13.26 -18.45
C ILE A 55 -5.59 11.99 -18.00
N ARG A 56 -4.84 11.12 -17.31
CA ARG A 56 -5.33 9.86 -16.78
C ARG A 56 -4.78 9.65 -15.38
N ARG A 57 -5.55 8.93 -14.56
CA ARG A 57 -5.07 8.50 -13.25
C ARG A 57 -3.95 7.48 -13.46
N GLN A 58 -2.76 7.80 -12.98
CA GLN A 58 -1.63 6.88 -12.94
C GLN A 58 -1.39 6.48 -11.50
N ARG A 59 -1.54 5.19 -11.20
CA ARG A 59 -1.06 4.64 -9.92
C ARG A 59 0.46 4.63 -9.93
N PHE A 60 1.07 5.02 -8.82
CA PHE A 60 2.50 4.81 -8.65
C PHE A 60 2.75 3.30 -8.50
N PRO A 61 3.71 2.73 -9.24
CA PRO A 61 4.03 1.32 -9.08
C PRO A 61 4.54 1.08 -7.66
N ARG A 62 4.10 -0.03 -7.04
CA ARG A 62 4.51 -0.46 -5.68
C ARG A 62 4.00 0.40 -4.52
N THR A 63 3.01 1.27 -4.74
CA THR A 63 2.31 1.97 -3.65
C THR A 63 1.03 1.28 -3.21
N ASP A 64 0.63 0.20 -3.87
CA ASP A 64 -0.50 -0.61 -3.41
C ASP A 64 -0.09 -1.39 -2.16
N ILE A 65 -0.99 -1.42 -1.19
CA ILE A 65 -0.86 -2.25 0.00
C ILE A 65 -0.85 -3.72 -0.47
N SER A 66 0.17 -4.50 -0.06
CA SER A 66 0.23 -5.92 -0.39
C SER A 66 -1.06 -6.60 0.05
N SER A 67 -1.56 -7.55 -0.75
CA SER A 67 -2.68 -8.42 -0.32
C SER A 67 -2.35 -9.22 0.95
N SER A 68 -1.07 -9.33 1.31
CA SER A 68 -0.58 -9.93 2.55
C SER A 68 -0.31 -8.91 3.67
N PHE A 69 -0.68 -7.64 3.50
CA PHE A 69 -0.51 -6.62 4.53
C PHE A 69 -1.53 -6.86 5.64
N TYR A 70 -1.05 -7.42 6.74
CA TYR A 70 -1.79 -7.44 7.99
C TYR A 70 -1.57 -6.09 8.66
N GLN A 71 -2.61 -5.26 8.70
CA GLN A 71 -2.60 -4.03 9.49
C GLN A 71 -2.50 -4.43 10.96
N LEU A 72 -1.27 -4.42 11.50
CA LEU A 72 -1.02 -4.61 12.92
C LEU A 72 -1.62 -3.39 13.63
N LYS A 73 -2.76 -3.61 14.29
CA LYS A 73 -3.34 -2.63 15.20
C LYS A 73 -2.57 -2.72 16.51
N ASP A 74 -1.50 -1.95 16.64
CA ASP A 74 -0.71 -1.88 17.88
C ASP A 74 -1.54 -1.37 19.09
N GLU A 75 -2.72 -0.80 18.83
CA GLU A 75 -3.73 -0.43 19.83
C GLU A 75 -4.45 -1.64 20.44
N VAL A 76 -4.38 -2.82 19.80
CA VAL A 76 -4.86 -4.07 20.39
C VAL A 76 -3.81 -4.48 21.41
N VAL A 77 -4.01 -4.01 22.64
CA VAL A 77 -3.31 -4.46 23.85
C VAL A 77 -3.02 -5.94 23.72
N ALA A 78 -1.75 -6.35 23.81
CA ALA A 78 -1.37 -7.75 23.88
C ALA A 78 -2.28 -8.43 24.90
N ASP A 79 -3.17 -9.31 24.41
CA ASP A 79 -4.17 -9.94 25.24
C ASP A 79 -3.44 -10.64 26.40
N LYS A 80 -3.68 -10.15 27.61
CA LYS A 80 -3.13 -10.74 28.85
C LYS A 80 -3.93 -11.96 29.28
N GLY A 81 -5.00 -12.31 28.55
CA GLY A 81 -5.76 -13.52 28.74
C GLY A 81 -4.88 -14.76 28.51
N SER A 82 -5.03 -15.77 29.37
CA SER A 82 -4.53 -17.10 29.06
C SER A 82 -5.25 -17.58 27.81
N LEU A 83 -4.50 -17.77 26.73
CA LEU A 83 -5.07 -18.29 25.48
C LEU A 83 -5.66 -19.66 25.77
N ASP A 84 -6.98 -19.79 25.75
CA ASP A 84 -7.66 -21.08 25.90
C ASP A 84 -7.50 -21.86 24.59
N VAL A 85 -6.39 -22.60 24.53
CA VAL A 85 -6.01 -23.39 23.36
C VAL A 85 -7.07 -24.45 23.06
N GLU A 86 -7.75 -24.99 24.07
CA GLU A 86 -8.74 -26.06 23.87
C GLU A 86 -9.97 -25.56 23.11
N SER A 87 -10.53 -24.40 23.47
CA SER A 87 -11.65 -23.81 22.71
C SER A 87 -11.28 -23.38 21.29
N LEU A 88 -10.05 -22.93 21.07
CA LEU A 88 -9.55 -22.61 19.73
C LEU A 88 -9.43 -23.87 18.85
N LEU A 89 -9.04 -24.99 19.43
CA LEU A 89 -8.83 -26.26 18.76
C LEU A 89 -10.12 -27.05 18.52
N LEU A 90 -11.14 -26.89 19.38
CA LEU A 90 -12.45 -27.51 19.25
C LEU A 90 -13.11 -27.26 17.88
N ASN A 91 -12.93 -26.07 17.30
CA ASN A 91 -13.49 -25.74 15.98
C ASN A 91 -12.61 -26.19 14.80
N LYS A 92 -11.48 -26.85 15.07
CA LYS A 92 -10.43 -27.19 14.08
C LYS A 92 -10.08 -28.67 14.05
N GLU A 93 -10.96 -29.55 14.53
CA GLU A 93 -10.75 -31.01 14.60
C GLU A 93 -10.20 -31.62 13.30
N ARG A 94 -10.73 -31.20 12.15
CA ARG A 94 -10.26 -31.68 10.83
C ARG A 94 -8.79 -31.33 10.58
N ILE A 95 -8.38 -30.11 10.93
CA ILE A 95 -7.01 -29.63 10.74
C ILE A 95 -6.09 -30.37 11.73
N ILE A 96 -6.51 -30.54 12.97
CA ILE A 96 -5.76 -31.29 13.99
C ILE A 96 -5.53 -32.73 13.52
N GLY A 97 -6.57 -33.39 12.98
CA GLY A 97 -6.43 -34.73 12.40
C GLY A 97 -5.44 -34.77 11.23
N GLN A 98 -5.38 -33.73 10.41
CA GLN A 98 -4.38 -33.63 9.34
C GLN A 98 -2.96 -33.40 9.91
N ILE A 99 -2.80 -32.55 10.92
CA ILE A 99 -1.51 -32.32 11.60
C ILE A 99 -1.00 -33.62 12.22
N GLN A 100 -1.87 -34.37 12.91
CA GLN A 100 -1.52 -35.66 13.51
C GLN A 100 -1.12 -36.70 12.44
N ARG A 101 -1.85 -36.77 11.32
CA ARG A 101 -1.49 -37.65 10.19
C ARG A 101 -0.16 -37.26 9.54
N LEU A 102 0.13 -35.96 9.47
CA LEU A 102 1.37 -35.44 8.90
C LEU A 102 2.57 -35.77 9.81
N GLY A 103 2.32 -35.83 11.13
CA GLY A 103 3.32 -36.13 12.15
C GLY A 103 4.06 -34.88 12.63
N LEU A 104 4.42 -34.87 13.92
CA LEU A 104 4.97 -33.71 14.62
C LEU A 104 6.19 -33.11 13.92
N GLU A 105 7.13 -33.95 13.49
CA GLU A 105 8.40 -33.52 12.90
C GLU A 105 8.23 -32.88 11.52
N LYS A 106 7.35 -33.43 10.67
CA LYS A 106 7.04 -32.83 9.37
C LYS A 106 6.26 -31.53 9.54
N PHE A 107 5.36 -31.45 10.52
CA PHE A 107 4.62 -30.23 10.77
C PHE A 107 5.54 -29.09 11.19
N LYS A 108 6.47 -29.37 12.13
CA LYS A 108 7.49 -28.40 12.55
C LYS A 108 8.31 -27.91 11.36
N ARG A 109 8.80 -28.82 10.51
CA ARG A 109 9.63 -28.48 9.35
C ARG A 109 8.91 -27.65 8.28
N TYR A 110 7.65 -27.97 7.98
CA TYR A 110 6.95 -27.29 6.88
C TYR A 110 6.19 -26.03 7.30
N PHE A 111 5.75 -25.95 8.56
CA PHE A 111 4.82 -24.89 8.98
C PHE A 111 5.36 -23.98 10.09
N LEU A 112 6.26 -24.46 10.96
CA LEU A 112 6.80 -23.65 12.06
C LEU A 112 8.20 -23.13 11.78
N PHE A 113 9.03 -23.93 11.12
CA PHE A 113 10.39 -23.60 10.73
C PHE A 113 10.61 -23.97 9.26
N PRO A 114 9.92 -23.31 8.31
CA PRO A 114 10.24 -23.49 6.90
C PRO A 114 11.71 -23.09 6.73
N GLU A 115 12.58 -24.09 6.57
CA GLU A 115 14.01 -23.87 6.32
C GLU A 115 14.14 -22.95 5.10
N LEU A 116 14.76 -21.79 5.32
CA LEU A 116 15.19 -20.83 4.29
C LEU A 116 16.30 -21.42 3.41
#